data_AF-A0A9D6ZL06-F1
#
_entry.id   AF-A0A9D6ZL06-F1
#
_cell.length_a   1.000
_cell.length_b   1.000
_cell.length_c   1.000
_cell.angle_alpha   90.00
_cell.angle_beta   90.00
_cell.angle_gamma   90.00
#
_symmetry.space_group_name_H-M   'P 1'
#
loop_
_entity.id
_entity.type
_entity.pdbx_description
1 polymer ?
#
loop_
_entity_poly.entity_id
_entity_poly.type
_entity_poly.pdbx_seq_one_letter_code
_entity_poly.pdbx_strand_id
1 'polypeptide(L)' 'MNVARFGDYNGDGYEDFIYADAYYGPVPPNSQGICLGGPSIDFVPDVVFEPR' A
#
# COMPACT_ATOMS: atom_id res chain seq x y z
N MET A 1 -7.36 6.07 7.61
CA MET A 1 -6.20 5.43 6.95
C MET A 1 -5.28 4.91 8.03
N ASN A 2 -5.08 3.58 8.12
CA ASN A 2 -4.03 2.98 8.94
C ASN A 2 -2.90 2.54 8.01
N VAL A 3 -1.65 2.83 8.38
CA VAL A 3 -0.46 2.45 7.62
C VAL A 3 0.45 1.63 8.52
N ALA A 4 0.98 0.54 7.99
CA ALA A 4 1.96 -0.30 8.66
C ALA A 4 3.13 -0.61 7.72
N ARG A 5 4.29 -0.84 8.32
CA ARG A 5 5.46 -1.39 7.64
C ARG A 5 5.17 -2.82 7.20
N PHE A 6 5.53 -3.16 5.96
CA PHE A 6 5.32 -4.49 5.39
C PHE A 6 6.62 -5.24 5.09
N GLY A 7 7.78 -4.58 5.26
CA GLY A 7 9.09 -5.12 4.88
C GLY A 7 9.39 -4.92 3.40
N ASP A 8 10.44 -5.53 2.89
CA ASP A 8 10.80 -5.53 1.46
C ASP A 8 10.07 -6.69 0.75
N TYR A 9 8.88 -6.41 0.23
CA TYR A 9 7.99 -7.39 -0.40
C TYR A 9 8.45 -7.77 -1.80
N ASN A 10 9.04 -6.84 -2.57
CA ASN A 10 9.46 -7.07 -3.95
C ASN A 10 10.96 -7.43 -4.10
N GLY A 11 11.76 -7.29 -3.04
CA GLY A 11 13.17 -7.63 -3.00
C GLY A 11 14.10 -6.55 -3.55
N ASP A 12 13.69 -5.29 -3.56
CA ASP A 12 14.47 -4.18 -4.12
C ASP A 12 15.39 -3.49 -3.09
N GLY A 13 15.32 -3.91 -1.83
CA GLY A 13 16.11 -3.38 -0.72
C GLY A 13 15.51 -2.17 -0.03
N TYR A 14 14.30 -1.74 -0.41
CA TYR A 14 13.55 -0.68 0.26
C TYR A 14 12.41 -1.25 1.09
N GLU A 15 11.97 -0.49 2.10
CA GLU A 15 10.84 -0.87 2.93
C GLU A 15 9.52 -0.52 2.23
N ASP A 16 8.65 -1.51 2.06
CA ASP A 16 7.29 -1.35 1.54
C ASP A 16 6.27 -1.13 2.66
N PHE A 17 5.12 -0.59 2.29
CA PHE A 17 4.07 -0.21 3.24
C PHE A 17 2.74 -0.81 2.84
N ILE A 18 2.00 -1.30 3.84
CA ILE A 18 0.59 -1.70 3.67
C ILE A 18 -0.31 -0.67 4.33
N TYR A 19 -1.41 -0.35 3.67
CA TYR A 19 -2.45 0.47 4.26
C TYR A 19 -3.82 -0.19 4.15
N ALA A 20 -4.63 0.07 5.17
CA ALA A 20 -6.05 -0.25 5.17
C ALA A 20 -6.82 1.05 5.06
N ASP A 21 -7.51 1.23 3.94
CA ASP A 21 -8.36 2.39 3.74
C ASP A 21 -9.81 2.02 4.04
N ALA A 22 -10.40 2.80 4.94
CA ALA A 22 -11.81 2.68 5.23
C ALA A 22 -12.66 3.49 4.23
N TYR A 23 -12.16 4.63 3.72
CA TYR A 23 -13.04 5.61 3.04
C TYR A 23 -12.38 6.70 2.15
N TYR A 24 -11.05 6.73 1.91
CA TYR A 24 -10.38 7.84 1.21
C TYR A 24 -9.17 7.43 0.33
N GLY A 25 -9.36 7.40 -0.99
CA GLY A 25 -8.30 7.22 -1.98
C GLY A 25 -8.82 6.96 -3.40
N PRO A 26 -7.95 6.74 -4.40
CA PRO A 26 -8.34 6.30 -5.75
C PRO A 26 -8.82 4.84 -5.80
N VAL A 27 -8.78 4.13 -4.67
CA VAL A 27 -9.19 2.74 -4.54
C VAL A 27 -10.59 2.60 -3.92
N PRO A 28 -11.29 1.48 -4.15
CA PRO A 28 -12.60 1.25 -3.57
C PRO A 28 -12.62 1.36 -2.03
N PRO A 29 -13.75 1.77 -1.42
CA PRO A 29 -13.88 1.76 0.03
C PRO A 29 -13.67 0.38 0.61
N ASN A 30 -13.02 0.30 1.78
CA ASN A 30 -12.66 -0.96 2.46
C ASN A 30 -11.62 -1.81 1.71
N SER A 31 -10.89 -1.24 0.76
CA SER A 31 -9.73 -1.89 0.13
C SER A 31 -8.48 -1.80 0.99
N GLN A 32 -7.58 -2.76 0.79
CA GLN A 32 -6.22 -2.72 1.33
C GLN A 32 -5.25 -2.60 0.16
N GLY A 33 -4.12 -1.93 0.36
CA GLY A 33 -3.13 -1.78 -0.70
C GLY A 33 -1.70 -1.80 -0.18
N ILE A 34 -0.78 -2.17 -1.07
CA ILE A 34 0.67 -2.06 -0.86
C ILE A 34 1.19 -0.91 -1.71
N CYS A 35 1.97 -0.03 -1.11
CA CYS A 35 2.82 0.92 -1.82
C CYS A 35 4.26 0.41 -1.73
N LEU A 36 4.88 0.24 -2.89
CA LEU A 36 6.28 -0.14 -2.99
C LEU A 36 7.16 1.03 -2.55
N GLY A 37 8.18 0.69 -1.77
CA GLY A 37 9.25 1.58 -1.38
C GLY A 37 10.12 1.96 -2.57
N GLY A 38 11.07 2.87 -2.33
CA GLY A 38 12.05 3.22 -3.34
C GLY A 38 12.64 4.60 -3.17
N PRO A 39 13.55 5.00 -4.07
CA PRO A 39 14.12 6.34 -4.09
C PRO A 39 13.09 7.44 -4.35
N SER A 40 11.93 7.08 -4.93
CA SER A 40 10.76 7.93 -5.07
C SER A 40 9.50 7.13 -4.77
N ILE A 41 8.85 7.44 -3.66
CA ILE A 41 7.55 6.88 -3.29
C ILE A 41 6.46 7.85 -3.71
N ASP A 42 5.34 7.32 -4.20
CA ASP A 42 4.05 8.02 -4.22
C ASP A 42 3.03 7.30 -3.31
N PHE A 43 1.86 7.90 -3.12
CA PHE A 43 0.80 7.33 -2.29
C PHE A 43 -0.28 6.62 -3.12
N VAL A 44 0.03 6.25 -4.36
CA VAL A 44 -0.82 5.39 -5.19
C VAL A 44 -0.42 3.94 -4.89
N PRO A 45 -1.39 3.05 -4.59
CA PRO A 45 -1.08 1.64 -4.39
C PRO A 45 -0.62 0.96 -5.68
N ASP A 46 0.44 0.17 -5.58
CA ASP A 46 0.92 -0.72 -6.65
C ASP A 46 0.16 -2.05 -6.67
N VAL A 47 -0.30 -2.51 -5.49
CA VAL A 47 -1.12 -3.71 -5.33
C VAL A 47 -2.38 -3.36 -4.56
N VAL A 48 -3.55 -3.77 -5.06
CA VAL A 48 -4.85 -3.52 -4.43
C VAL A 48 -5.55 -4.85 -4.14
N PHE A 49 -6.01 -5.01 -2.90
CA PHE A 49 -6.82 -6.12 -2.45
C PHE A 49 -8.27 -5.64 -2.27
N GLU A 50 -9.17 -6.22 -3.05
CA GLU A 50 -10.60 -5.96 -2.93
C GLU A 50 -11.19 -6.71 -1.72
N PRO A 51 -12.18 -6.12 -1.03
CA PRO A 51 -12.94 -6.83 -0.01
C PRO A 51 -13.66 -8.04 -0.64
N ARG A 52 -13.62 -9.18 0.04
CA ARG A 52 -14.35 -10.40 -0.35
C ARG A 52 -15.83 -10.33 0.02
#